data_AF-A0A6H5JJ00-F1
#
_entry.id   AF-A0A6H5JJ00-F1
#
_cell.length_a   1.000
_cell.length_b   1.000
_cell.length_c   1.000
_cell.angle_alpha   90.00
_cell.angle_beta   90.00
_cell.angle_gamma   90.00
#
_symmetry.space_group_name_H-M   'P 1'
#
loop_
_entity.id
_entity.type
_entity.pdbx_description
1 polymer ?
#
loop_
_entity_poly.entity_id
_entity_poly.type
_entity_poly.pdbx_seq_one_letter_code
_entity_poly.pdbx_strand_id
1 'polypeptide(L)'
;METAVKWVTATDGRLQATEEACERLSNVSDDQSLSIVTILGAARQEKSFLMNALTRRDNGFRVSPEGYPCTAGADLSSILMPLSEFKRGSAGNTTHLPSSSPQPTIRFVDMEGQGDRSDERDVRLATPFLLGSKVINIHP
;
A
#
# COMPACT_ATOMS: atom_id res chain seq x y z
N MET A 1 -6.65 4.68 -17.39
CA MET A 1 -5.58 4.21 -16.48
C MET A 1 -6.21 3.98 -15.12
N GLU A 2 -5.98 2.82 -14.51
CA GLU A 2 -6.64 2.46 -13.26
C GLU A 2 -5.79 2.93 -12.06
N THR A 3 -6.30 3.89 -11.30
CA THR A 3 -5.63 4.48 -10.13
C THR A 3 -5.89 3.65 -8.87
N ALA A 4 -5.09 3.88 -7.83
CA ALA A 4 -5.37 3.36 -6.49
C ALA A 4 -6.76 3.75 -6.03
N VAL A 5 -7.33 2.91 -5.17
CA VAL A 5 -8.67 3.09 -4.60
C VAL A 5 -8.56 3.29 -3.10
N LYS A 6 -9.51 4.04 -2.54
CA LYS A 6 -9.61 4.17 -1.08
C LYS A 6 -9.91 2.80 -0.50
N TRP A 7 -9.06 2.31 0.39
CA TRP A 7 -9.35 1.09 1.16
C TRP A 7 -9.97 1.42 2.49
N VAL A 8 -9.33 2.30 3.26
CA VAL A 8 -9.86 2.74 4.56
C VAL A 8 -10.08 4.23 4.53
N THR A 9 -11.28 4.66 4.89
CA THR A 9 -11.58 6.05 5.18
C THR A 9 -11.56 6.27 6.70
N ALA A 10 -11.19 7.48 7.12
CA ALA A 10 -11.17 7.89 8.51
C ALA A 10 -12.06 9.12 8.70
N THR A 11 -13.34 8.88 8.93
CA THR A 11 -14.40 9.88 9.14
C THR A 11 -14.88 9.85 10.59
N ASP A 12 -14.97 11.02 11.22
CA ASP A 12 -15.51 11.19 12.59
C ASP A 12 -14.89 10.24 13.64
N GLY A 13 -13.59 10.00 13.54
CA GLY A 13 -12.84 9.13 14.47
C GLY A 13 -13.08 7.62 14.26
N ARG A 14 -13.81 7.23 13.21
CA ARG A 14 -14.07 5.84 12.84
C ARG A 14 -13.32 5.49 11.56
N LEU A 15 -12.80 4.26 11.54
CA LEU A 15 -12.21 3.67 10.35
C LEU A 15 -13.27 2.82 9.65
N GLN A 16 -13.42 3.01 8.35
CA GLN A 16 -14.35 2.23 7.53
C GLN A 16 -13.64 1.69 6.30
N ALA A 17 -13.72 0.38 6.10
CA ALA A 17 -13.28 -0.24 4.86
C ALA A 17 -14.30 0.07 3.75
N THR A 18 -13.82 0.33 2.54
CA THR A 18 -14.68 0.53 1.36
C THR A 18 -15.02 -0.81 0.71
N GLU A 19 -16.21 -0.89 0.12
CA GLU A 19 -16.67 -2.08 -0.60
C GLU A 19 -15.77 -2.39 -1.81
N GLU A 20 -15.42 -1.36 -2.61
CA GLU A 20 -14.55 -1.52 -3.78
C GLU A 20 -13.18 -2.14 -3.43
N ALA A 21 -12.56 -1.73 -2.33
CA ALA A 21 -11.29 -2.31 -1.93
C ALA A 21 -11.45 -3.75 -1.41
N CYS A 22 -12.53 -4.05 -0.68
CA CYS A 22 -12.85 -5.40 -0.25
C CYS A 22 -13.04 -6.34 -1.45
N GLU A 23 -13.77 -5.92 -2.49
CA GLU A 23 -13.94 -6.68 -3.73
C GLU A 23 -12.60 -6.95 -4.44
N ARG A 24 -11.73 -5.94 -4.52
CA ARG A 24 -10.39 -6.08 -5.13
C ARG A 24 -9.48 -7.03 -4.36
N LEU A 25 -9.66 -7.12 -3.04
CA LEU A 25 -8.94 -8.04 -2.18
C LEU A 25 -9.51 -9.47 -2.26
N SER A 26 -10.83 -9.63 -2.40
CA SER A 26 -11.48 -10.93 -2.61
C SER A 26 -11.25 -11.53 -4.00
N ASN A 27 -10.85 -10.72 -4.98
CA ASN A 27 -10.50 -11.20 -6.33
C ASN A 27 -9.16 -11.97 -6.38
N VAL A 28 -8.45 -12.10 -5.25
CA VAL A 28 -7.28 -12.97 -5.15
C VAL A 28 -7.75 -14.40 -4.91
N SER A 29 -7.36 -15.31 -5.80
CA SER A 29 -7.72 -16.74 -5.70
C SER A 29 -7.28 -17.35 -4.36
N ASP A 30 -8.11 -18.23 -3.79
CA ASP A 30 -7.87 -18.86 -2.48
C ASP A 30 -6.58 -19.68 -2.42
N ASP A 31 -6.12 -20.19 -3.57
CA ASP A 31 -4.86 -20.94 -3.69
C ASP A 31 -3.63 -20.02 -3.72
N GLN A 32 -3.82 -18.70 -3.86
CA GLN A 32 -2.74 -17.73 -4.02
C GLN A 32 -2.58 -16.85 -2.78
N SER A 33 -1.41 -16.92 -2.16
CA SER A 33 -1.08 -16.06 -1.01
C SER A 33 -0.96 -14.59 -1.41
N LEU A 34 -1.64 -13.70 -0.67
CA LEU A 34 -1.52 -12.25 -0.80
C LEU A 34 -0.51 -11.68 0.21
N SER A 35 0.38 -10.82 -0.28
CA SER A 35 1.30 -10.03 0.54
C SER A 35 0.94 -8.55 0.45
N ILE A 36 0.68 -7.92 1.59
CA ILE A 36 0.45 -6.48 1.67
C ILE A 36 1.77 -5.78 2.04
N VAL A 37 2.17 -4.82 1.22
CA VAL A 37 3.30 -3.91 1.47
C VAL A 37 2.73 -2.52 1.75
N THR A 38 2.94 -2.03 2.97
CA THR A 38 2.40 -0.73 3.40
C THR A 38 3.54 0.26 3.62
N ILE A 39 3.34 1.51 3.20
CA ILE A 39 4.21 2.62 3.57
C ILE A 39 3.53 3.50 4.62
N LEU A 40 4.28 3.85 5.66
CA LEU A 40 3.90 4.80 6.70
C LEU A 40 5.01 5.84 6.86
N GLY A 41 4.66 7.00 7.40
CA GLY A 41 5.61 8.08 7.67
C GLY A 41 4.91 9.42 7.73
N ALA A 42 5.67 10.46 8.07
CA ALA A 42 5.13 11.81 8.24
C ALA A 42 4.42 12.31 6.96
N ALA A 43 3.50 13.25 7.13
CA ALA A 43 2.90 13.97 6.00
C ALA A 43 3.97 14.64 5.15
N ARG A 44 3.74 14.68 3.83
CA ARG A 44 4.58 15.41 2.85
C ARG A 44 5.98 14.83 2.62
N GLN A 45 6.26 13.61 3.11
CA GLN A 45 7.51 12.87 2.86
C GLN A 45 7.43 11.96 1.61
N GLU A 46 6.77 12.41 0.54
CA GLU A 46 6.80 11.75 -0.78
C GLU A 46 6.43 10.24 -0.82
N LYS A 47 5.70 9.72 0.18
CA LYS A 47 5.33 8.30 0.29
C LYS A 47 4.71 7.73 -0.99
N SER A 48 3.70 8.42 -1.51
CA SER A 48 3.00 8.02 -2.73
C SER A 48 3.93 8.00 -3.96
N PHE A 49 4.95 8.86 -4.00
CA PHE A 49 5.96 8.87 -5.06
C PHE A 49 6.86 7.63 -4.98
N LEU A 50 7.33 7.27 -3.78
CA LEU A 50 8.09 6.03 -3.58
C LEU A 50 7.27 4.79 -3.95
N MET A 51 5.98 4.76 -3.62
CA MET A 51 5.09 3.66 -3.99
C MET A 51 4.86 3.57 -5.50
N ASN A 52 4.78 4.70 -6.19
CA ASN A 52 4.74 4.77 -7.65
C ASN A 52 6.03 4.22 -8.28
N ALA A 53 7.19 4.54 -7.70
CA ALA A 53 8.47 3.96 -8.13
C ALA A 53 8.53 2.44 -7.91
N LEU A 54 8.08 1.94 -6.74
CA LEU A 54 8.04 0.50 -6.44
C LEU A 54 7.09 -0.26 -7.37
N THR A 55 5.96 0.36 -7.73
CA THR A 55 4.99 -0.22 -8.66
C THR A 55 5.35 0.00 -10.14
N ARG A 56 6.40 0.79 -10.42
CA ARG A 56 6.80 1.24 -11.77
C ARG A 56 5.65 1.88 -12.54
N ARG A 57 4.82 2.66 -11.84
CA ARG A 57 3.68 3.39 -12.41
C ARG A 57 3.75 4.83 -11.97
N ASP A 58 3.85 5.76 -12.93
CA ASP A 58 3.98 7.19 -12.63
C ASP A 58 2.75 7.78 -11.90
N ASN A 59 1.57 7.19 -12.12
CA ASN A 59 0.28 7.67 -11.60
C ASN A 59 -0.54 6.57 -10.89
N GLY A 60 0.13 5.62 -10.23
CA GLY A 60 -0.55 4.55 -9.49
C GLY A 60 -1.30 5.07 -8.26
N PHE A 61 -0.59 5.81 -7.41
CA PHE A 61 -1.09 6.60 -6.30
C PHE A 61 -1.08 8.08 -6.67
N ARG A 62 -2.01 8.84 -6.09
CA ARG A 62 -2.08 10.28 -6.30
C ARG A 62 -0.92 10.96 -5.60
N VAL A 63 -0.10 11.69 -6.34
CA VAL A 63 0.94 12.57 -5.81
C VAL A 63 0.45 14.02 -5.93
N SER A 64 0.58 14.81 -4.87
CA SER A 64 0.26 16.25 -4.91
C SER A 64 1.54 17.07 -5.00
N PRO A 65 1.68 17.98 -5.98
CA PRO A 65 2.84 18.85 -6.12
C PRO A 65 2.90 19.99 -5.07
N GLU A 66 1.83 20.24 -4.32
CA GLU A 66 1.68 21.49 -3.54
C GLU A 66 1.88 21.32 -2.02
N GLY A 67 2.47 20.23 -1.55
CA GLY A 67 2.71 20.02 -0.11
C GLY A 67 1.43 19.87 0.72
N TYR A 68 0.24 19.83 0.13
CA TYR A 68 -0.98 19.47 0.86
C TYR A 68 -1.08 17.96 1.09
N PRO A 69 -1.63 17.51 2.23
CA PRO A 69 -1.92 16.09 2.47
C PRO A 69 -2.82 15.56 1.35
N CYS A 70 -2.31 14.61 0.57
CA CYS A 70 -3.04 14.06 -0.58
C CYS A 70 -3.72 12.72 -0.27
N THR A 71 -3.17 11.96 0.68
CA THR A 71 -3.72 10.69 1.14
C THR A 71 -4.45 10.91 2.46
N ALA A 72 -5.76 10.68 2.49
CA ALA A 72 -6.55 10.61 3.71
C ALA A 72 -7.03 9.17 3.93
N GLY A 73 -6.84 8.61 5.12
CA GLY A 73 -7.00 7.17 5.38
C GLY A 73 -5.92 6.33 4.71
N ALA A 74 -6.28 5.27 3.99
CA ALA A 74 -5.32 4.42 3.28
C ALA A 74 -5.82 4.05 1.88
N ASP A 75 -4.93 4.14 0.90
CA ASP A 75 -5.18 3.78 -0.50
C ASP A 75 -4.56 2.43 -0.84
N LEU A 76 -5.29 1.59 -1.57
CA LEU A 76 -4.86 0.30 -2.08
C LEU A 76 -4.55 0.42 -3.56
N SER A 77 -3.39 -0.11 -3.97
CA SER A 77 -2.97 -0.09 -5.36
C SER A 77 -3.93 -0.88 -6.26
N SER A 78 -4.22 -0.34 -7.46
CA SER A 78 -4.95 -1.07 -8.50
C SER A 78 -4.20 -2.30 -9.02
N ILE A 79 -2.86 -2.26 -8.97
CA ILE A 79 -2.02 -3.39 -9.37
C ILE A 79 -2.04 -4.52 -8.35
N LEU A 80 -2.18 -5.74 -8.85
CA LEU A 80 -1.86 -6.98 -8.15
C LEU A 80 -0.58 -7.54 -8.78
N MET A 81 0.56 -7.34 -8.13
CA MET A 81 1.88 -7.61 -8.72
C MET A 81 2.37 -9.02 -8.35
N PRO A 82 2.73 -9.88 -9.31
CA PRO A 82 3.40 -11.15 -9.02
C PRO A 82 4.75 -10.92 -8.32
N LEU A 83 5.10 -11.76 -7.35
CA LEU A 83 6.40 -11.66 -6.67
C LEU A 83 7.60 -11.71 -7.65
N SER A 84 7.48 -12.49 -8.72
CA SER A 84 8.50 -12.56 -9.78
C SER A 84 8.73 -11.22 -10.49
N GLU A 85 7.67 -10.44 -10.69
CA GLU A 85 7.75 -9.11 -11.31
C GLU A 85 8.37 -8.09 -10.36
N PHE A 86 7.96 -8.10 -9.09
CA PHE A 86 8.55 -7.25 -8.05
C PHE A 86 10.06 -7.47 -7.95
N LYS A 87 10.49 -8.74 -7.90
CA LYS A 87 11.91 -9.12 -7.82
C LYS A 87 12.73 -8.70 -9.04
N ARG A 88 12.15 -8.72 -10.25
CA ARG A 88 12.83 -8.27 -11.48
C ARG A 88 13.31 -6.81 -11.40
N GLY A 89 12.76 -6.03 -10.48
CA GLY A 89 13.14 -4.62 -10.25
C GLY A 89 14.31 -4.45 -9.28
N SER A 90 14.65 -5.48 -8.51
CA SER A 90 15.86 -5.51 -7.70
C SER A 90 17.01 -6.03 -8.56
N ALA A 91 18.03 -5.21 -8.77
CA ALA A 91 19.21 -5.53 -9.57
C ALA A 91 20.14 -6.64 -8.99
N GLY A 92 19.64 -7.46 -8.05
CA GLY A 92 20.40 -8.52 -7.38
C GLY A 92 20.09 -9.90 -7.94
N ASN A 93 21.11 -10.70 -8.23
CA ASN A 93 21.00 -12.13 -8.58
C ASN A 93 20.20 -12.88 -7.49
N THR A 94 18.92 -13.19 -7.74
CA THR A 94 18.11 -13.99 -6.81
C THR A 94 18.25 -15.48 -7.15
N THR A 95 19.31 -16.12 -6.66
CA THR A 95 19.54 -17.58 -6.79
C THR A 95 18.69 -18.44 -5.85
N HIS A 96 17.91 -17.82 -4.95
CA HIS A 96 17.00 -18.51 -4.03
C HIS A 96 15.55 -18.12 -4.29
N LEU A 97 14.91 -18.74 -5.29
CA LEU A 97 13.46 -18.86 -5.27
C LEU A 97 13.10 -20.29 -4.88
N PRO A 98 12.26 -20.48 -3.85
CA PRO A 98 11.52 -21.73 -3.75
C PRO A 98 10.67 -21.84 -5.01
N SER A 99 10.78 -22.95 -5.71
CA SER A 99 9.99 -23.32 -6.90
C SER A 99 8.53 -23.66 -6.55
N SER A 100 8.05 -23.25 -5.37
CA SER A 100 6.69 -23.53 -4.90
C SER A 100 5.70 -22.70 -5.72
N SER A 101 5.00 -23.37 -6.63
CA SER A 101 3.75 -22.89 -7.20
C SER A 101 2.61 -23.03 -6.18
N PRO A 102 1.69 -22.07 -6.08
CA PRO A 102 1.69 -20.77 -6.75
C PRO A 102 2.54 -19.72 -5.99
N GLN A 103 3.15 -18.79 -6.73
CA GLN A 103 3.89 -17.67 -6.11
C GLN A 103 2.92 -16.66 -5.50
N PRO A 104 3.28 -16.00 -4.39
CA PRO A 104 2.44 -14.97 -3.82
C PRO A 104 2.35 -13.76 -4.74
N THR A 105 1.23 -13.04 -4.62
CA THR A 105 1.04 -11.73 -5.22
C THR A 105 1.17 -10.63 -4.17
N ILE A 106 1.44 -9.42 -4.63
CA ILE A 106 1.71 -8.25 -3.82
C ILE A 106 0.67 -7.18 -4.13
N ARG A 107 0.06 -6.63 -3.09
CA ARG A 107 -0.68 -5.37 -3.13
C ARG A 107 0.09 -4.33 -2.32
N PHE A 108 -0.01 -3.10 -2.78
CA PHE A 108 0.67 -1.97 -2.19
C PHE A 108 -0.35 -1.05 -1.52
N VAL A 109 0.02 -0.49 -0.37
CA VAL A 109 -0.83 0.40 0.42
C VAL A 109 -0.07 1.67 0.75
N ASP A 110 -0.67 2.82 0.42
CA ASP A 110 -0.18 4.13 0.80
C ASP A 110 -1.08 4.73 1.88
N MET A 111 -0.49 5.11 3.01
CA MET A 111 -1.21 5.71 4.13
C MET A 111 -1.18 7.22 4.16
N GLU A 112 -2.22 7.79 4.77
CA GLU A 112 -2.22 9.13 5.30
C GLU A 112 -0.93 9.41 6.08
N GLY A 113 -0.38 10.59 5.85
CA GLY A 113 0.82 11.00 6.54
C GLY A 113 0.55 11.36 8.00
N GLN A 114 1.42 10.87 8.87
CA GLN A 114 1.34 11.14 10.31
C GLN A 114 1.69 12.59 10.64
N GLY A 115 1.18 13.10 11.76
CA GLY A 115 1.45 14.43 12.29
C GLY A 115 0.62 15.57 11.68
N ASP A 116 -0.34 15.28 10.80
CA ASP A 116 -1.20 16.30 10.17
C ASP A 116 -2.48 16.60 10.98
N ARG A 117 -3.00 15.62 11.74
CA ARG A 117 -4.29 15.77 12.45
C ARG A 117 -4.22 15.49 13.96
N SER A 118 -3.99 14.25 14.37
CA SER A 118 -3.81 13.89 15.78
C SER A 118 -3.12 12.54 15.95
N ASP A 119 -2.34 12.41 17.02
CA ASP A 119 -1.65 11.16 17.34
C ASP A 119 -2.61 9.98 17.48
N GLU A 120 -3.79 10.20 18.07
CA GLU A 120 -4.81 9.16 18.21
C GLU A 120 -5.27 8.63 16.85
N ARG A 121 -5.47 9.52 15.87
CA ARG A 121 -5.88 9.14 14.52
C ARG A 121 -4.76 8.37 13.81
N ASP A 122 -3.52 8.83 13.95
CA ASP A 122 -2.35 8.19 13.37
C ASP A 122 -2.17 6.77 13.90
N VAL A 123 -2.29 6.59 15.22
CA VAL A 123 -2.21 5.27 15.87
C VAL A 123 -3.36 4.37 15.44
N ARG A 124 -4.60 4.88 15.47
CA ARG A 124 -5.79 4.12 15.07
C ARG A 124 -5.66 3.64 13.63
N LEU A 125 -5.23 4.51 12.72
CA LEU A 125 -5.09 4.20 11.31
C LEU A 125 -3.92 3.23 11.05
N ALA A 126 -2.77 3.44 11.67
CA ALA A 126 -1.58 2.60 11.46
C ALA A 126 -1.79 1.15 11.95
N THR A 127 -2.38 0.98 13.14
CA THR A 127 -2.47 -0.30 13.85
C THR A 127 -2.98 -1.47 12.99
N PRO A 128 -4.16 -1.41 12.31
CA PRO A 128 -4.64 -2.54 11.53
C PRO A 128 -3.71 -2.93 10.38
N PHE A 129 -2.98 -1.97 9.81
CA PHE A 129 -2.05 -2.25 8.71
C PHE A 129 -0.70 -2.76 9.22
N LEU A 130 -0.26 -2.33 10.40
CA LEU A 130 0.90 -2.94 11.06
C LEU A 130 0.64 -4.43 11.36
N LEU A 131 -0.60 -4.78 11.72
CA LEU A 131 -0.99 -6.17 11.99
C LEU A 131 -1.18 -7.00 10.71
N GLY A 132 -1.68 -6.41 9.63
CA GLY A 132 -1.99 -7.10 8.38
C GLY A 132 -0.88 -7.12 7.32
N SER A 133 0.15 -6.29 7.46
CA SER A 133 1.21 -6.15 6.46
C SER A 133 2.37 -7.11 6.69
N LYS A 134 2.95 -7.61 5.60
CA LYS A 134 4.19 -8.42 5.66
C LYS A 134 5.45 -7.56 5.64
N VAL A 135 5.39 -6.39 4.98
CA VAL A 135 6.50 -5.44 4.89
C VAL A 135 5.97 -4.05 5.16
N ILE A 136 6.69 -3.32 5.99
CA ILE A 136 6.32 -1.99 6.48
C ILE A 136 7.53 -1.09 6.24
N ASN A 137 7.36 -0.09 5.37
CA ASN A 137 8.36 0.95 5.18
C ASN A 137 7.97 2.15 6.03
N ILE A 138 8.79 2.46 7.04
CA ILE A 138 8.65 3.68 7.83
C ILE A 138 9.61 4.70 7.25
N HIS A 139 9.07 5.74 6.61
CA HIS A 139 9.86 6.86 6.15
C HIS A 139 10.05 7.85 7.31
N PRO A 140 11.30 8.09 7.77
CA PRO A 140 11.58 9.08 8.81
C PRO A 140 11.34 10.52 8.34
#